data_AF-A0A7I4DIM5-F1
#
_entry.id   AF-A0A7I4DIM5-F1
#
_cell.length_a   1.000
_cell.length_b   1.000
_cell.length_c   1.000
_cell.angle_alpha   90.00
_cell.angle_beta   90.00
_cell.angle_gamma   90.00
#
_symmetry.space_group_name_H-M   'P 1'
#
loop_
_entity.id
_entity.type
_entity.pdbx_description
1 polymer ?
#
loop_
_entity_poly.entity_id
_entity_poly.type
_entity_poly.pdbx_seq_one_letter_code
_entity_poly.pdbx_strand_id
1 'polypeptide(L)'
;MEIIRKPVGESSAAAVGVAQRIALLLSFDKFRLVSKGLKHMEADFGKAFVVEHYEKPDFHRARVRRCLYHSVFTAEGNPQLTPIFCALDSMWFDQLKPQKHGVEFRRPTTLAGGNAACDFVLRKLRGGIAQHKNR
;
A
#
# COMPACT_ATOMS: atom_id res chain seq x y z
N MET A 1 -4.61 9.14 12.33
CA MET A 1 -5.40 8.01 11.78
C MET A 1 -6.52 7.57 12.72
N GLU A 2 -7.31 8.49 13.29
CA GLU A 2 -8.51 8.11 14.08
C GLU A 2 -9.82 8.18 13.28
N ILE A 3 -9.85 9.01 12.23
CA ILE A 3 -11.05 9.34 11.44
C ILE A 3 -11.68 8.11 10.76
N ILE A 4 -10.88 7.10 10.40
CA ILE A 4 -11.37 5.87 9.74
C ILE A 4 -11.59 4.73 10.74
N ARG A 5 -10.78 4.71 11.81
CA ARG A 5 -10.87 3.67 12.84
C ARG A 5 -12.17 3.72 13.64
N LYS A 6 -12.74 4.90 13.86
CA LYS A 6 -14.01 5.06 14.58
C LYS A 6 -15.24 4.56 13.79
N PRO A 7 -15.40 4.86 12.48
CA PRO A 7 -16.55 4.38 11.70
C PRO A 7 -16.39 2.95 11.15
N VAL A 8 -15.18 2.49 10.83
CA VAL A 8 -14.93 1.08 10.49
C VAL A 8 -14.76 0.32 11.80
N GLY A 9 -15.83 -0.29 12.30
CA GLY A 9 -15.83 -0.96 13.60
C GLY A 9 -14.59 -1.84 13.82
N GLU A 10 -14.04 -1.82 15.05
CA GLU A 10 -12.75 -2.43 15.41
C GLU A 10 -12.59 -3.88 14.92
N SER A 11 -13.70 -4.63 14.86
CA SER A 11 -13.77 -5.99 14.33
C SER A 11 -13.37 -6.10 12.85
N SER A 12 -13.83 -5.19 11.99
CA SER A 12 -13.56 -5.22 10.53
C SER A 12 -12.11 -4.82 10.21
N ALA A 13 -11.59 -3.81 10.92
CA ALA A 13 -10.19 -3.42 10.79
C ALA A 13 -9.22 -4.47 11.36
N ALA A 14 -9.59 -5.12 12.48
CA ALA A 14 -8.85 -6.23 13.04
C ALA A 14 -8.86 -7.45 12.10
N ALA A 15 -10.01 -7.81 11.51
CA ALA A 15 -10.15 -8.96 10.62
C ALA A 15 -9.25 -8.86 9.38
N VAL A 16 -9.27 -7.72 8.68
CA VAL A 16 -8.39 -7.48 7.51
C VAL A 16 -6.92 -7.51 7.92
N GLY A 17 -6.57 -6.85 9.03
CA GLY A 17 -5.21 -6.86 9.55
C GLY A 17 -4.74 -8.25 10.01
N VAL A 18 -5.63 -9.11 10.50
CA VAL A 18 -5.32 -10.49 10.92
C VAL A 18 -5.09 -11.38 9.71
N ALA A 19 -5.95 -11.32 8.68
CA ALA A 19 -5.78 -12.06 7.44
C ALA A 19 -4.44 -11.73 6.77
N GLN A 20 -4.10 -10.44 6.68
CA GLN A 20 -2.83 -9.99 6.13
C GLN A 20 -1.63 -10.46 6.96
N ARG A 21 -1.74 -10.45 8.30
CA ARG A 21 -0.68 -10.95 9.20
C ARG A 21 -0.47 -12.45 9.05
N ILE A 22 -1.54 -13.24 8.93
CA ILE A 22 -1.48 -14.69 8.66
C ILE A 22 -0.81 -14.95 7.31
N ALA A 23 -1.21 -14.22 6.26
CA ALA A 23 -0.61 -14.36 4.94
C ALA A 23 0.90 -14.04 4.95
N LEU A 24 1.31 -12.99 5.67
CA LEU A 24 2.73 -12.62 5.84
C LEU A 24 3.53 -13.65 6.65
N LEU A 25 2.91 -14.27 7.65
CA LEU A 25 3.52 -15.33 8.46
C LEU A 25 3.74 -16.60 7.65
N LEU A 26 2.75 -17.00 6.84
CA LEU A 26 2.76 -18.24 6.07
C LEU A 26 3.53 -18.14 4.75
N SER A 27 3.89 -16.94 4.31
CA SER A 27 4.61 -16.74 3.05
C SER A 27 6.13 -16.85 3.21
N PHE A 28 6.77 -17.71 2.42
CA PHE A 28 8.23 -17.79 2.35
C PHE A 28 8.87 -16.59 1.62
N ASP A 29 8.16 -15.95 0.67
CA ASP A 29 8.61 -14.74 -0.03
C ASP A 29 7.57 -13.61 0.11
N LYS A 30 7.79 -12.78 1.13
CA LYS A 30 6.90 -11.69 1.55
C LYS A 30 6.87 -10.60 0.49
N PHE A 31 7.97 -10.37 -0.21
CA PHE A 31 8.02 -9.43 -1.33
C PHE A 31 7.15 -9.93 -2.48
N ARG A 32 7.27 -11.21 -2.86
CA ARG A 32 6.46 -11.78 -3.93
C ARG A 32 4.98 -11.73 -3.62
N LEU A 33 4.59 -11.98 -2.36
CA LEU A 33 3.21 -11.85 -1.90
C LEU A 33 2.66 -10.43 -2.12
N VAL A 34 3.35 -9.41 -1.59
CA VAL A 34 2.89 -8.02 -1.68
C VAL A 34 2.97 -7.50 -3.12
N SER A 35 4.05 -7.84 -3.84
CA SER A 35 4.23 -7.52 -5.25
C SER A 35 3.09 -8.06 -6.10
N LYS A 36 2.65 -9.31 -5.84
CA LYS A 36 1.48 -9.89 -6.52
C LYS A 36 0.22 -9.09 -6.23
N GLY A 37 -0.03 -8.70 -4.98
CA GLY A 37 -1.17 -7.84 -4.63
C GLY A 37 -1.19 -6.52 -5.42
N LEU A 38 -0.05 -5.84 -5.56
CA LEU A 38 0.04 -4.63 -6.37
C LEU A 38 -0.34 -4.86 -7.84
N LYS A 39 0.00 -6.01 -8.43
CA LYS A 39 -0.35 -6.35 -9.83
C LYS A 39 -1.85 -6.59 -10.03
N HIS A 40 -2.56 -7.03 -9.01
CA HIS A 40 -3.99 -7.34 -9.14
C HIS A 40 -4.86 -6.08 -9.05
N MET A 41 -4.28 -4.92 -8.73
CA MET A 41 -5.02 -3.66 -8.59
C MET A 41 -5.81 -3.28 -9.86
N GLU A 42 -5.25 -3.47 -11.06
CA GLU A 42 -6.03 -3.24 -12.30
C GLU A 42 -7.09 -4.31 -12.55
N ALA A 43 -6.85 -5.56 -12.16
CA ALA A 43 -7.81 -6.64 -12.32
C ALA A 43 -9.02 -6.46 -11.38
N ASP A 44 -8.76 -6.02 -10.14
CA ASP A 44 -9.77 -5.86 -9.10
C ASP A 44 -10.70 -4.66 -9.37
N PHE A 45 -10.17 -3.59 -9.98
CA PHE A 45 -10.91 -2.34 -10.20
C PHE A 45 -11.17 -2.00 -11.68
N GLY A 46 -10.65 -2.81 -12.61
CA GLY A 46 -10.80 -2.61 -14.05
C GLY A 46 -10.32 -1.23 -14.51
N LYS A 47 -11.00 -0.66 -15.51
CA LYS A 47 -10.66 0.64 -16.13
C LYS A 47 -10.73 1.85 -15.17
N ALA A 48 -11.26 1.67 -13.96
CA ALA A 48 -11.25 2.72 -12.95
C ALA A 48 -9.85 2.97 -12.36
N PHE A 49 -8.94 2.01 -12.52
CA PHE A 49 -7.52 2.16 -12.25
C PHE A 49 -6.72 2.08 -13.54
N VAL A 50 -5.67 2.90 -13.62
CA VAL A 50 -4.65 2.81 -14.68
C VAL A 50 -3.31 2.82 -13.98
N VAL A 51 -2.55 1.74 -14.10
CA VAL A 51 -1.36 1.44 -13.32
C VAL A 51 -0.20 1.08 -14.23
N GLU A 52 0.87 1.84 -14.12
CA GLU A 52 2.15 1.53 -14.76
C GLU A 52 3.02 0.73 -13.77
N HIS A 53 3.43 -0.47 -14.17
CA HIS A 53 4.29 -1.33 -13.35
C HIS A 53 5.76 -1.24 -13.76
N TYR A 54 6.64 -1.06 -12.77
CA TYR A 54 8.09 -1.11 -12.92
C TYR A 54 8.66 -2.17 -11.98
N GLU A 55 9.22 -3.23 -12.54
CA GLU A 55 9.65 -4.40 -11.78
C GLU A 55 11.14 -4.72 -11.95
N LYS A 56 11.78 -5.10 -10.85
CA LYS A 56 13.10 -5.72 -10.78
C LYS A 56 13.05 -6.82 -9.69
N PRO A 57 14.02 -7.74 -9.62
CA PRO A 57 13.97 -8.85 -8.65
C PRO A 57 13.73 -8.43 -7.18
N ASP A 58 14.27 -7.27 -6.79
CA ASP A 58 14.22 -6.74 -5.42
C ASP A 58 13.37 -5.45 -5.31
N PHE A 59 12.64 -5.08 -6.37
CA PHE A 59 11.93 -3.80 -6.43
C PHE A 59 10.65 -3.88 -7.28
N HIS A 60 9.57 -3.32 -6.78
CA HIS A 60 8.34 -3.13 -7.55
C HIS A 60 7.76 -1.76 -7.25
N ARG A 61 7.56 -0.95 -8.29
CA ARG A 61 6.75 0.28 -8.23
C ARG A 61 5.51 0.12 -9.08
N ALA A 62 4.35 0.26 -8.47
CA ALA A 62 3.08 0.43 -9.16
C ALA A 62 2.70 1.91 -9.12
N ARG A 63 2.65 2.55 -10.30
CA ARG A 63 2.36 3.97 -10.47
C ARG A 63 0.95 4.13 -11.00
N VAL A 64 0.03 4.51 -10.11
CA VAL A 64 -1.39 4.65 -10.40
C VAL A 64 -1.64 6.05 -10.97
N ARG A 65 -1.93 6.13 -12.27
CA ARG A 65 -2.26 7.38 -13.00
C ARG A 65 -3.73 7.78 -12.89
N ARG A 66 -4.60 6.79 -12.72
CA ARG A 66 -6.04 6.98 -12.49
C ARG A 66 -6.46 6.08 -11.34
N CYS A 67 -7.25 6.61 -10.42
CA CYS A 67 -7.75 5.89 -9.26
C CYS A 67 -9.26 6.14 -9.12
N LEU A 68 -10.04 5.08 -8.90
CA LEU A 68 -11.50 5.15 -8.73
C LEU A 68 -11.91 6.25 -7.76
N TYR A 69 -11.37 6.22 -6.54
CA TYR A 69 -11.73 7.16 -5.47
C TYR A 69 -11.41 8.60 -5.84
N HIS A 70 -10.25 8.86 -6.43
CA HIS A 70 -9.89 10.20 -6.86
C HIS A 70 -10.81 10.70 -7.98
N SER A 71 -11.05 9.86 -9.00
CA SER A 71 -11.90 10.22 -10.13
C SER A 71 -13.35 10.48 -9.71
N VAL A 72 -13.95 9.58 -8.92
CA VAL A 72 -15.34 9.71 -8.47
C VAL A 72 -15.50 10.94 -7.57
N PHE A 73 -14.69 11.07 -6.51
CA PHE A 73 -14.85 12.19 -5.59
C PHE A 73 -14.56 13.55 -6.22
N THR A 74 -13.65 13.61 -7.20
CA THR A 74 -13.45 14.85 -7.97
C THR A 74 -14.66 15.17 -8.83
N ALA A 75 -15.22 14.19 -9.54
CA ALA A 75 -16.39 14.38 -10.38
C ALA A 75 -17.63 14.80 -9.58
N GLU A 76 -17.80 14.25 -8.37
CA GLU A 76 -18.89 14.60 -7.44
C GLU A 76 -18.60 15.88 -6.62
N GLY A 77 -17.54 16.64 -6.92
CA GLY A 77 -17.23 17.90 -6.24
C GLY A 77 -16.74 17.76 -4.79
N ASN A 78 -16.29 16.57 -4.38
CA ASN A 78 -15.86 16.24 -3.02
C ASN A 78 -14.42 15.67 -2.92
N PRO A 79 -13.40 16.28 -3.57
CA PRO A 79 -12.03 15.73 -3.62
C PRO A 79 -11.37 15.54 -2.24
N GLN A 80 -11.82 16.27 -1.21
CA GLN A 80 -11.39 16.13 0.18
C GLN A 80 -11.66 14.75 0.80
N LEU A 81 -12.51 13.92 0.17
CA LEU A 81 -12.77 12.56 0.60
C LEU A 81 -11.68 11.58 0.13
N THR A 82 -10.96 11.86 -0.96
CA THR A 82 -9.92 10.95 -1.49
C THR A 82 -8.82 10.64 -0.46
N PRO A 83 -8.29 11.61 0.33
CA PRO A 83 -7.33 11.32 1.40
C PRO A 83 -7.83 10.32 2.44
N ILE A 84 -9.13 10.32 2.75
CA ILE A 84 -9.73 9.37 3.70
C ILE A 84 -9.61 7.95 3.12
N PHE A 85 -9.97 7.75 1.85
CA PHE A 85 -9.85 6.43 1.24
C PHE A 85 -8.39 6.03 0.99
N CYS A 86 -7.49 6.97 0.73
CA CYS A 86 -6.05 6.72 0.66
C CYS A 86 -5.47 6.19 1.98
N ALA A 87 -6.07 6.56 3.12
CA ALA A 87 -5.65 6.07 4.43
C ALA A 87 -6.14 4.64 4.72
N LEU A 88 -7.11 4.09 3.97
CA LEU A 88 -7.45 2.66 4.06
C LEU A 88 -6.28 1.76 3.63
N ASP A 89 -5.39 2.25 2.76
CA ASP A 89 -4.19 1.51 2.35
C ASP A 89 -3.31 1.15 3.56
N SER A 90 -3.29 1.98 4.61
CA SER A 90 -2.48 1.73 5.80
C SER A 90 -2.89 0.43 6.51
N MET A 91 -4.16 0.02 6.43
CA MET A 91 -4.65 -1.23 7.03
C MET A 91 -3.88 -2.45 6.51
N TRP A 92 -3.46 -2.40 5.25
CA TRP A 92 -2.72 -3.46 4.58
C TRP A 92 -1.22 -3.33 4.77
N PHE A 93 -0.69 -2.11 4.61
CA PHE A 93 0.75 -1.89 4.53
C PHE A 93 1.41 -1.60 5.89
N ASP A 94 0.69 -1.11 6.90
CA ASP A 94 1.24 -0.87 8.25
C ASP A 94 1.66 -2.19 8.95
N GLN A 95 1.13 -3.33 8.46
CA GLN A 95 1.52 -4.66 8.91
C GLN A 95 2.91 -5.06 8.41
N LEU A 96 3.43 -4.41 7.35
CA LEU A 96 4.78 -4.66 6.87
C LEU A 96 5.79 -4.00 7.80
N LYS A 97 6.47 -4.82 8.61
CA LYS A 97 7.56 -4.38 9.48
C LYS A 97 8.90 -4.66 8.79
N PRO A 98 9.66 -3.63 8.36
CA PRO A 98 10.86 -3.82 7.55
C PRO A 98 11.87 -4.79 8.17
N GLN A 99 12.14 -4.66 9.47
CA GLN A 99 13.10 -5.50 10.19
C GLN A 99 12.63 -6.95 10.34
N LYS A 100 11.32 -7.19 10.41
CA LYS A 100 10.74 -8.53 10.58
C LYS A 100 10.50 -9.24 9.25
N HIS A 101 10.15 -8.49 8.21
CA HIS A 101 9.68 -9.03 6.94
C HIS A 101 10.69 -8.88 5.80
N GLY A 102 11.80 -8.16 6.00
CA GLY A 102 12.83 -7.95 4.99
C GLY A 102 12.33 -7.16 3.78
N VAL A 103 11.23 -6.41 3.94
CA VAL A 103 10.60 -5.63 2.87
C VAL A 103 10.18 -4.27 3.39
N GLU A 104 10.42 -3.25 2.58
CA GLU A 104 9.98 -1.88 2.85
C GLU A 104 8.91 -1.49 1.83
N PHE A 105 7.84 -0.90 2.32
CA PHE A 105 6.80 -0.30 1.50
C PHE A 105 6.72 1.21 1.77
N ARG A 106 6.57 2.01 0.71
CA ARG A 106 6.42 3.47 0.79
C ARG A 106 5.38 3.96 -0.22
N ARG A 107 4.73 5.08 0.14
CA ARG A 107 3.84 5.83 -0.75
C ARG A 107 4.24 7.31 -0.84
N PRO A 108 5.29 7.64 -1.61
CA PRO A 108 5.86 8.99 -1.60
C PRO A 108 4.96 10.04 -2.27
N THR A 109 4.05 9.64 -3.15
CA THR A 109 3.16 10.55 -3.88
C THR A 109 1.75 9.99 -3.93
N THR A 110 0.75 10.89 -3.97
CA THR A 110 -0.66 10.55 -4.18
C THR A 110 -1.31 11.58 -5.09
N LEU A 111 -2.29 11.13 -5.90
CA LEU A 111 -3.19 12.01 -6.67
C LEU A 111 -3.94 12.97 -5.73
N ALA A 112 -4.40 12.48 -4.57
CA ALA A 112 -5.07 13.29 -3.55
C ALA A 112 -4.19 14.43 -2.99
N GLY A 113 -2.87 14.25 -3.02
CA GLY A 113 -1.89 15.29 -2.66
C GLY A 113 -1.50 16.20 -3.84
N GLY A 114 -2.24 16.16 -4.96
CA GLY A 114 -1.98 16.98 -6.15
C GLY A 114 -0.85 16.48 -7.06
N ASN A 115 -0.34 15.26 -6.84
CA ASN A 115 0.72 14.72 -7.70
C ASN A 115 0.14 14.13 -8.99
N ALA A 116 0.98 13.91 -10.00
CA ALA A 116 0.58 13.29 -11.27
C ALA A 116 0.31 11.77 -11.21
N ALA A 117 0.52 11.13 -10.04
CA ALA A 117 0.27 9.72 -9.81
C ALA A 117 0.25 9.40 -8.30
N CYS A 118 -0.32 8.25 -7.93
CA CYS A 118 0.01 7.60 -6.66
C CYS A 118 1.14 6.59 -6.89
N ASP A 119 2.19 6.68 -6.08
CA ASP A 119 3.29 5.73 -6.11
C ASP A 119 3.17 4.69 -4.99
N PHE A 120 3.08 3.42 -5.35
CA PHE A 120 3.18 2.29 -4.44
C PHE A 120 4.54 1.64 -4.65
N VAL A 121 5.46 1.84 -3.71
CA VAL A 121 6.86 1.43 -3.86
C VAL A 121 7.19 0.33 -2.85
N LEU A 122 7.57 -0.84 -3.36
CA LEU A 122 7.99 -2.00 -2.58
C LEU A 122 9.46 -2.33 -2.88
N ARG A 123 10.26 -2.57 -1.84
CA ARG A 123 11.68 -2.95 -1.93
C ARG A 123 11.97 -4.14 -1.03
N LYS A 124 12.77 -5.10 -1.51
CA LYS A 124 13.46 -6.06 -0.62
C LYS A 124 14.60 -5.34 0.09
N LEU A 125 14.71 -5.54 1.39
CA LEU A 125 15.87 -5.14 2.16
C LEU A 125 16.89 -6.28 2.09
N ARG A 126 18.07 -6.02 1.52
CA ARG A 126 19.18 -6.96 1.61
C ARG A 126 19.62 -7.02 3.06
N GLY A 127 19.79 -8.22 3.61
CA GLY A 127 20.16 -8.43 5.02
C GLY A 127 21.47 -7.71 5.34
N GLY A 128 21.38 -6.50 5.90
CA GLY A 128 22.47 -5.80 6.53
C GLY A 128 22.41 -6.07 8.02
N ILE A 129 23.30 -6.94 8.49
CA ILE A 129 23.64 -7.05 9.91
C ILE A 129 24.23 -5.68 10.34
N ALA A 130 23.68 -5.15 11.44
CA ALA A 130 24.20 -4.11 12.34
C ALA A 130 24.85 -2.84 11.75
N GLN A 131 24.22 -1.68 11.99
CA GLN A 131 24.99 -0.49 12.37
C GLN A 131 24.98 -0.38 13.89
N HIS A 132 25.99 -0.98 14.53
CA HIS A 132 26.42 -0.54 15.85
C HIS A 132 26.96 0.89 15.69
N LYS A 133 26.25 1.87 16.24
CA LYS A 133 26.73 3.24 16.33
C LYS A 133 27.64 3.31 17.57
N ASN A 134 28.94 3.41 17.33
CA ASN A 134 29.96 3.68 18.35
C ASN A 134 29.54 4.88 19.22
N ARG A 135 29.71 4.72 20.53
CA ARG A 135 29.79 5.80 21.50
C ARG A 135 31.17 5.75 22.12
#